data_AF-A0A832FV33-F1
#
_entry.id   AF-A0A832FV33-F1
#
_cell.length_a   1.000
_cell.length_b   1.000
_cell.length_c   1.000
_cell.angle_alpha   90.00
_cell.angle_beta   90.00
_cell.angle_gamma   90.00
#
_symmetry.space_group_name_H-M   'P 1'
#
loop_
_entity.id
_entity.type
_entity.pdbx_description
1 polymer ?
#
loop_
_entity_poly.entity_id
_entity_poly.type
_entity_poly.pdbx_seq_one_letter_code
_entity_poly.pdbx_strand_id
1 'polypeptide(L)'
;MRSFVACSLALALAAVAVAGELKSGPQPDQAIGPFDVVKCGGGTDDDVSVGEQLCYRCRYGNRPMVMVFTRTVNDTVAALTSKLNEEVAEHKDAKLSAFVNLIGDDNREPLEAQAKDLAKKAKASGESDFPPAESDGMEENLIPLYETFMEEWARKWLDEKIPALNGQSPREAVKSPEGKEKVRELLKEFENQEERKKKDGEPYWDVQILRRKLNL
;
A
#
# COMPACT_ATOMS: atom_id res chain seq x y z
N MET A 1 -50.24 -56.64 -23.76
CA MET A 1 -50.46 -55.76 -22.60
C MET A 1 -49.16 -55.03 -22.31
N ARG A 2 -49.20 -53.70 -22.34
CA ARG A 2 -48.08 -52.78 -22.15
C ARG A 2 -47.79 -52.66 -20.66
N SER A 3 -46.55 -52.86 -20.23
CA SER A 3 -46.10 -52.44 -18.90
C SER A 3 -45.01 -51.37 -19.05
N PHE A 4 -45.35 -50.19 -18.53
CA PHE A 4 -44.59 -48.95 -18.58
C PHE A 4 -43.36 -49.03 -17.67
N VAL A 5 -42.18 -48.68 -18.22
CA VAL A 5 -41.01 -48.29 -17.42
C VAL A 5 -41.14 -46.77 -17.18
N ALA A 6 -41.40 -46.38 -15.94
CA ALA A 6 -41.42 -44.99 -15.52
C ALA A 6 -39.99 -44.52 -15.27
N CYS A 7 -39.44 -43.72 -16.20
CA CYS A 7 -38.22 -42.97 -15.97
C CYS A 7 -38.55 -41.71 -15.15
N SER A 8 -38.19 -41.72 -13.87
CA SER A 8 -38.24 -40.56 -12.99
C SER A 8 -37.13 -39.57 -13.37
N LEU A 9 -37.48 -38.49 -14.06
CA LEU A 9 -36.57 -37.40 -14.37
C LEU A 9 -36.39 -36.53 -13.10
N ALA A 10 -35.29 -36.72 -12.38
CA ALA A 10 -34.90 -35.81 -11.30
C ALA A 10 -34.36 -34.52 -11.92
N LEU A 11 -35.12 -33.42 -11.85
CA LEU A 11 -34.64 -32.08 -12.19
C LEU A 11 -33.68 -31.61 -11.09
N ALA A 12 -32.38 -31.68 -11.36
CA ALA A 12 -31.37 -31.02 -10.56
C ALA A 12 -31.44 -29.51 -10.83
N LEU A 13 -31.99 -28.75 -9.88
CA LEU A 13 -31.87 -27.29 -9.85
C LEU A 13 -30.42 -26.93 -9.53
N ALA A 14 -29.63 -26.67 -10.57
CA ALA A 14 -28.31 -26.08 -10.42
C ALA A 14 -28.48 -24.62 -9.96
N ALA A 15 -28.15 -24.33 -8.70
CA ALA A 15 -28.00 -22.97 -8.21
C ALA A 15 -26.79 -22.34 -8.91
N VAL A 16 -27.04 -21.51 -9.92
CA VAL A 16 -26.01 -20.67 -10.54
C VAL A 16 -25.70 -19.55 -9.56
N ALA A 17 -24.57 -19.64 -8.86
CA ALA A 17 -24.02 -18.53 -8.12
C ALA A 17 -23.71 -17.41 -9.12
N VAL A 18 -24.49 -16.34 -9.09
CA VAL A 18 -24.17 -15.10 -9.82
C VAL A 18 -22.99 -14.48 -9.09
N ALA A 19 -21.79 -14.63 -9.65
CA ALA A 19 -20.62 -13.89 -9.18
C ALA A 19 -20.96 -12.40 -9.25
N GLY A 20 -20.94 -11.72 -8.09
CA GLY A 20 -21.13 -10.28 -8.05
C GLY A 20 -20.10 -9.58 -8.93
N GLU A 21 -20.48 -8.46 -9.55
CA GLU A 21 -19.58 -7.66 -10.38
C GLU A 21 -18.28 -7.37 -9.62
N LEU A 22 -17.16 -7.74 -10.23
CA LEU A 22 -15.83 -7.51 -9.69
C LEU A 22 -15.60 -6.00 -9.58
N LYS A 23 -15.69 -5.45 -8.37
CA LYS A 23 -15.32 -4.06 -8.09
C LYS A 23 -13.80 -3.97 -8.00
N SER A 24 -13.19 -3.41 -9.04
CA SER A 24 -11.73 -3.25 -9.09
C SER A 24 -11.29 -2.04 -8.27
N GLY A 25 -10.26 -2.24 -7.42
CA GLY A 25 -9.52 -1.18 -6.74
C GLY A 25 -10.29 -0.39 -5.66
N PRO A 26 -9.63 0.61 -5.05
CA PRO A 26 -10.26 1.56 -4.15
C PRO A 26 -11.41 2.28 -4.84
N GLN A 27 -12.53 2.42 -4.14
CA GLN A 27 -13.69 3.16 -4.65
C GLN A 27 -13.52 4.67 -4.40
N PRO A 28 -14.26 5.54 -5.10
CA PRO A 28 -14.32 6.96 -4.76
C PRO A 28 -14.55 7.16 -3.25
N ASP A 29 -13.93 8.18 -2.68
CA ASP A 29 -13.93 8.53 -1.25
C ASP A 29 -13.29 7.50 -0.30
N GLN A 30 -12.82 6.35 -0.81
CA GLN A 30 -12.08 5.39 -0.01
C GLN A 30 -10.63 5.88 0.22
N ALA A 31 -10.19 5.82 1.48
CA ALA A 31 -8.80 6.09 1.82
C ALA A 31 -7.86 5.07 1.18
N ILE A 32 -6.72 5.54 0.68
CA ILE A 32 -5.62 4.72 0.19
C ILE A 32 -4.63 4.54 1.33
N GLY A 33 -4.31 3.29 1.68
CA GLY A 33 -3.32 2.96 2.71
C GLY A 33 -1.89 3.25 2.27
N PRO A 34 -0.92 3.19 3.21
CA PRO A 34 0.49 3.36 2.90
C PRO A 34 1.01 2.21 2.02
N PHE A 35 1.98 2.51 1.17
CA PHE A 35 2.72 1.52 0.40
C PHE A 35 4.13 2.03 0.12
N ASP A 36 5.10 1.13 0.20
CA ASP A 36 6.49 1.44 -0.07
C ASP A 36 6.82 1.23 -1.56
N VAL A 37 7.69 2.09 -2.10
CA VAL A 37 8.22 2.04 -3.45
C VAL A 37 9.72 2.31 -3.44
N VAL A 38 10.43 1.83 -4.47
CA VAL A 38 11.84 2.17 -4.67
C VAL A 38 11.93 3.33 -5.67
N LYS A 39 12.58 4.43 -5.30
CA LYS A 39 12.78 5.56 -6.21
C LYS A 39 13.68 5.16 -7.37
N CYS A 40 13.15 5.18 -8.58
CA CYS A 40 13.90 4.83 -9.79
C CYS A 40 14.27 6.05 -10.66
N GLY A 41 13.65 7.21 -10.43
CA GLY A 41 13.87 8.45 -11.17
C GLY A 41 12.74 9.45 -10.92
N GLY A 42 12.85 10.66 -11.48
CA GLY A 42 11.96 11.78 -11.14
C GLY A 42 12.28 12.40 -9.78
N GLY A 43 11.56 13.46 -9.39
CA GLY A 43 11.79 14.13 -8.10
C GLY A 43 13.22 14.64 -7.98
N THR A 44 13.71 15.36 -8.98
CA THR A 44 15.14 15.75 -9.04
C THR A 44 15.58 16.66 -7.91
N ASP A 45 14.60 17.30 -7.27
CA ASP A 45 14.77 18.32 -6.25
C ASP A 45 14.18 17.89 -4.89
N ASP A 46 13.81 16.60 -4.73
CA ASP A 46 13.54 16.02 -3.42
C ASP A 46 14.84 15.55 -2.73
N ASP A 47 14.77 15.27 -1.43
CA ASP A 47 15.89 14.77 -0.62
C ASP A 47 16.02 13.23 -0.65
N VAL A 48 15.40 12.56 -1.64
CA VAL A 48 15.35 11.11 -1.74
C VAL A 48 16.26 10.63 -2.87
N SER A 49 17.20 9.74 -2.54
CA SER A 49 18.14 9.23 -3.54
C SER A 49 17.52 8.11 -4.40
N VAL A 50 17.92 8.01 -5.67
CA VAL A 50 17.56 6.85 -6.51
C VAL A 50 18.06 5.57 -5.85
N GLY A 51 17.17 4.59 -5.69
CA GLY A 51 17.41 3.32 -4.99
C GLY A 51 16.89 3.28 -3.56
N GLU A 52 16.49 4.42 -2.99
CA GLU A 52 15.87 4.45 -1.66
C GLU A 52 14.43 3.95 -1.70
N GLN A 53 14.03 3.29 -0.62
CA GLN A 53 12.68 2.78 -0.42
C GLN A 53 11.91 3.70 0.53
N LEU A 54 10.74 4.15 0.10
CA LEU A 54 9.90 5.09 0.85
C LEU A 54 8.42 5.01 0.43
N CYS A 55 7.56 5.70 1.17
CA CYS A 55 6.15 5.88 0.85
C CYS A 55 5.90 7.33 0.35
N TYR A 56 5.90 7.56 -0.97
CA TYR A 56 5.61 8.89 -1.53
C TYR A 56 4.19 9.38 -1.19
N ARG A 57 3.21 8.47 -1.10
CA ARG A 57 1.84 8.80 -0.64
C ARG A 57 1.86 9.39 0.78
N CYS A 58 2.68 8.85 1.66
CA CYS A 58 2.80 9.30 3.05
C CYS A 58 3.48 10.66 3.08
N ARG A 59 4.62 10.77 2.39
CA ARG A 59 5.41 12.00 2.28
C ARG A 59 4.63 13.19 1.73
N TYR A 60 3.69 12.97 0.80
CA TYR A 60 2.87 14.05 0.23
C TYR A 60 1.56 14.31 0.98
N GLY A 61 1.24 13.53 2.02
CA GLY A 61 0.08 13.78 2.89
C GLY A 61 -1.25 13.80 2.12
N ASN A 62 -2.07 14.82 2.36
CA ASN A 62 -3.38 14.98 1.71
C ASN A 62 -3.35 15.85 0.44
N ARG A 63 -2.16 16.11 -0.11
CA ARG A 63 -2.04 16.88 -1.36
C ARG A 63 -2.76 16.17 -2.52
N PRO A 64 -3.30 16.90 -3.51
CA PRO A 64 -3.81 16.30 -4.73
C PRO A 64 -2.73 15.43 -5.38
N MET A 65 -3.05 14.16 -5.66
CA MET A 65 -2.10 13.19 -6.18
C MET A 65 -2.68 12.35 -7.30
N VAL A 66 -1.90 12.13 -8.36
CA VAL A 66 -2.18 11.11 -9.38
C VAL A 66 -1.20 9.94 -9.21
N MET A 67 -1.73 8.78 -8.84
CA MET A 67 -0.96 7.55 -8.64
C MET A 67 -1.25 6.57 -9.76
N VAL A 68 -0.29 6.37 -10.67
CA VAL A 68 -0.43 5.40 -11.76
C VAL A 68 0.23 4.09 -11.34
N PHE A 69 -0.47 2.97 -11.50
CA PHE A 69 0.08 1.64 -11.26
C PHE A 69 0.05 0.85 -12.56
N THR A 70 1.21 0.36 -13.01
CA THR A 70 1.31 -0.37 -14.27
C THR A 70 2.21 -1.60 -14.14
N ARG A 71 1.86 -2.68 -14.84
CA ARG A 71 2.72 -3.88 -14.97
C ARG A 71 3.58 -3.86 -16.22
N THR A 72 3.37 -2.89 -17.10
CA THR A 72 4.06 -2.81 -18.39
C THR A 72 4.55 -1.39 -18.67
N VAL A 73 5.65 -1.29 -19.41
CA VAL A 73 6.21 -0.03 -19.89
C VAL A 73 6.14 -0.03 -21.41
N ASN A 74 5.46 0.96 -21.98
CA ASN A 74 5.31 1.14 -23.41
C ASN A 74 5.18 2.63 -23.75
N ASP A 75 5.00 2.95 -25.04
CA ASP A 75 4.88 4.33 -25.50
C ASP A 75 3.67 5.07 -24.92
N THR A 76 2.56 4.37 -24.67
CA THR A 76 1.36 4.95 -24.05
C THR A 76 1.65 5.38 -22.61
N VAL A 77 2.33 4.55 -21.83
CA VAL A 77 2.73 4.89 -20.46
C VAL A 77 3.72 6.04 -20.47
N ALA A 78 4.71 6.03 -21.37
CA ALA A 78 5.66 7.14 -21.49
C ALA A 78 4.96 8.46 -21.85
N ALA A 79 4.01 8.45 -22.79
CA ALA A 79 3.23 9.63 -23.16
C ALA A 79 2.35 10.12 -22.01
N LEU A 80 1.72 9.22 -21.25
CA LEU A 80 0.98 9.57 -20.04
C LEU A 80 1.88 10.23 -19.00
N THR A 81 3.06 9.66 -18.74
CA THR A 81 4.03 10.23 -17.80
C THR A 81 4.45 11.64 -18.21
N SER A 82 4.71 11.88 -19.49
CA SER A 82 5.05 13.23 -19.98
C SER A 82 3.90 14.22 -19.79
N LYS A 83 2.66 13.83 -20.09
CA LYS A 83 1.48 14.68 -19.82
C LYS A 83 1.30 14.98 -18.34
N LEU A 84 1.51 13.99 -17.46
CA LEU A 84 1.44 14.22 -16.02
C LEU A 84 2.49 15.23 -15.54
N ASN A 85 3.69 15.24 -16.15
CA ASN A 85 4.69 16.26 -15.84
C ASN A 85 4.21 17.67 -16.23
N GLU A 86 3.53 17.81 -17.38
CA GLU A 86 2.93 19.07 -17.82
C GLU A 86 1.85 19.54 -16.83
N GLU A 87 0.91 18.67 -16.47
CA GLU A 87 -0.17 18.98 -15.51
C GLU A 87 0.37 19.33 -14.12
N VAL A 88 1.39 18.61 -13.62
CA VAL A 88 2.05 18.93 -12.34
C VAL A 88 2.71 20.31 -12.40
N ALA A 89 3.33 20.67 -13.52
CA ALA A 89 3.92 21.99 -13.71
C ALA A 89 2.86 23.10 -13.81
N GLU A 90 1.75 22.86 -14.50
CA GLU A 90 0.63 23.81 -14.62
C GLU A 90 -0.12 24.01 -13.29
N HIS A 91 -0.18 22.98 -12.44
CA HIS A 91 -0.89 23.00 -11.16
C HIS A 91 0.04 23.05 -9.93
N LYS A 92 1.24 23.63 -10.07
CA LYS A 92 2.18 23.82 -8.95
C LYS A 92 1.55 24.52 -7.74
N ASP A 93 0.71 25.54 -7.95
CA ASP A 93 0.06 26.28 -6.86
C ASP A 93 -0.88 25.40 -6.02
N ALA A 94 -1.51 24.40 -6.64
CA ALA A 94 -2.35 23.42 -5.97
C ALA A 94 -1.53 22.30 -5.29
N LYS A 95 -0.20 22.35 -5.43
CA LYS A 95 0.74 21.31 -4.97
C LYS A 95 0.41 19.93 -5.53
N LEU A 96 -0.09 19.88 -6.77
CA LEU A 96 -0.38 18.63 -7.47
C LEU A 96 0.90 17.79 -7.57
N SER A 97 0.81 16.52 -7.21
CA SER A 97 1.91 15.57 -7.32
C SER A 97 1.50 14.37 -8.16
N ALA A 98 2.42 13.77 -8.91
CA ALA A 98 2.15 12.57 -9.68
C ALA A 98 3.31 11.60 -9.59
N PHE A 99 3.01 10.30 -9.54
CA PHE A 99 4.03 9.25 -9.60
C PHE A 99 3.51 7.99 -10.29
N VAL A 100 4.41 7.34 -11.01
CA VAL A 100 4.14 6.15 -11.82
C VAL A 100 4.88 4.97 -11.19
N ASN A 101 4.11 4.02 -10.67
CA ASN A 101 4.58 2.84 -9.98
C ASN A 101 4.56 1.64 -10.93
N LEU A 102 5.72 1.01 -11.11
CA LEU A 102 5.82 -0.27 -11.81
C LEU A 102 5.55 -1.39 -10.81
N ILE A 103 4.60 -2.27 -11.13
CA ILE A 103 4.28 -3.46 -10.38
C ILE A 103 4.86 -4.66 -11.12
N GLY A 104 5.75 -5.39 -10.46
CA GLY A 104 6.30 -6.64 -10.97
C GLY A 104 6.40 -7.67 -9.86
N ASP A 105 7.06 -8.76 -10.19
CA ASP A 105 7.37 -9.85 -9.27
C ASP A 105 8.58 -9.44 -8.40
N ASP A 106 8.98 -10.26 -7.43
CA ASP A 106 10.05 -9.92 -6.46
C ASP A 106 11.44 -9.70 -7.11
N ASN A 107 11.59 -9.97 -8.41
CA ASN A 107 12.79 -9.66 -9.18
C ASN A 107 12.87 -8.16 -9.54
N ARG A 108 13.38 -7.37 -8.59
CA ARG A 108 13.51 -5.91 -8.66
C ARG A 108 14.42 -5.38 -9.76
N GLU A 109 15.53 -6.06 -10.08
CA GLU A 109 16.58 -5.51 -10.94
C GLU A 109 16.10 -5.14 -12.36
N PRO A 110 15.43 -6.04 -13.12
CA PRO A 110 14.90 -5.69 -14.43
C PRO A 110 13.78 -4.64 -14.35
N LEU A 111 12.99 -4.64 -13.27
CA LEU A 111 11.90 -3.68 -13.08
C LEU A 111 12.42 -2.26 -12.82
N GLU A 112 13.45 -2.14 -11.98
CA GLU A 112 14.13 -0.86 -11.73
C GLU A 112 14.80 -0.33 -13.00
N ALA A 113 15.39 -1.20 -13.83
CA ALA A 113 15.97 -0.79 -15.11
C ALA A 113 14.90 -0.21 -16.05
N GLN A 114 13.74 -0.88 -16.17
CA GLN A 114 12.62 -0.37 -16.95
C GLN A 114 12.08 0.95 -16.40
N ALA A 115 11.98 1.09 -15.08
CA ALA A 115 11.53 2.32 -14.44
C ALA A 115 12.51 3.48 -14.69
N LYS A 116 13.83 3.23 -14.62
CA LYS A 116 14.88 4.20 -14.94
C LYS A 116 14.81 4.65 -16.39
N ASP A 117 14.58 3.73 -17.32
CA ASP A 117 14.45 4.04 -18.75
C ASP A 117 13.16 4.82 -19.05
N LEU A 118 12.04 4.47 -18.40
CA LEU A 118 10.81 5.24 -18.47
C LEU A 118 11.03 6.68 -17.98
N ALA A 119 11.68 6.85 -16.83
CA ALA A 119 11.96 8.17 -16.25
C ALA A 119 12.81 9.03 -17.21
N LYS A 120 13.86 8.45 -17.82
CA LYS A 120 14.67 9.13 -18.83
C LYS A 120 13.85 9.51 -20.07
N LYS A 121 13.07 8.56 -20.61
CA LYS A 121 12.28 8.75 -21.84
C LYS A 121 11.19 9.81 -21.66
N ALA A 122 10.50 9.78 -20.53
CA ALA A 122 9.44 10.73 -20.21
C ALA A 122 9.96 12.09 -19.73
N LYS A 123 11.30 12.24 -19.58
CA LYS A 123 11.95 13.38 -18.92
C LYS A 123 11.27 13.68 -17.59
N ALA A 124 11.10 12.65 -16.78
CA ALA A 124 10.57 12.81 -15.43
C ALA A 124 11.56 13.66 -14.63
N SER A 125 11.32 14.97 -14.65
CA SER A 125 12.09 15.98 -13.94
C SER A 125 11.28 16.59 -12.82
N GLY A 126 10.18 15.93 -12.41
CA GLY A 126 9.17 16.47 -11.50
C GLY A 126 9.84 17.26 -10.37
N GLU A 127 9.80 18.57 -10.50
CA GLU A 127 10.47 19.51 -9.63
C GLU A 127 9.59 19.57 -8.39
N SER A 128 9.99 18.83 -7.36
CA SER A 128 9.31 18.90 -6.07
C SER A 128 9.89 20.08 -5.32
N ASP A 129 9.55 21.30 -5.75
CA ASP A 129 9.79 22.53 -4.97
C ASP A 129 9.10 22.47 -3.60
N PHE A 130 8.26 21.45 -3.39
CA PHE A 130 7.54 21.25 -2.16
C PHE A 130 8.38 20.41 -1.20
N PRO A 131 8.68 20.94 0.01
CA PRO A 131 9.19 20.11 1.08
C PRO A 131 8.21 18.93 1.32
N PRO A 132 8.66 17.86 2.02
CA PRO A 132 7.74 16.87 2.58
C PRO A 132 6.51 17.60 3.12
N ALA A 133 5.31 17.03 2.96
CA ALA A 133 4.16 17.58 3.67
C ALA A 133 4.61 17.77 5.11
N GLU A 134 4.54 19.01 5.61
CA GLU A 134 4.83 19.27 7.01
C GLU A 134 3.99 18.24 7.74
N SER A 135 4.65 17.33 8.46
CA SER A 135 3.93 16.54 9.43
C SER A 135 3.36 17.62 10.32
N ASP A 136 2.04 17.73 10.35
CA ASP A 136 1.37 18.48 11.40
C ASP A 136 1.78 17.73 12.67
N GLY A 137 2.96 18.07 13.19
CA GLY A 137 3.61 17.36 14.27
C GLY A 137 2.58 17.28 15.37
N MET A 138 2.44 16.10 15.97
CA MET A 138 1.37 15.90 16.94
C MET A 138 1.50 16.97 18.02
N GLU A 139 0.51 17.87 18.06
CA GLU A 139 0.40 18.86 19.11
C GLU A 139 0.51 18.11 20.45
N GLU A 140 1.35 18.56 21.37
CA GLU A 140 1.76 17.80 22.56
C GLU A 140 0.55 17.28 23.38
N ASN A 141 -0.57 18.00 23.33
CA ASN A 141 -1.83 17.64 23.97
C ASN A 141 -2.58 16.44 23.32
N LEU A 142 -2.19 16.02 22.11
CA LEU A 142 -2.77 14.90 21.37
C LEU A 142 -2.05 13.57 21.66
N ILE A 143 -0.89 13.59 22.33
CA ILE A 143 -0.13 12.37 22.71
C ILE A 143 -1.01 11.37 23.49
N PRO A 144 -1.73 11.77 24.55
CA PRO A 144 -2.57 10.83 25.29
C PRO A 144 -3.73 10.26 24.45
N LEU A 145 -4.29 11.06 23.54
CA LEU A 145 -5.36 10.62 22.65
C LEU A 145 -4.83 9.62 21.61
N TYR A 146 -3.65 9.89 21.03
CA TYR A 146 -2.98 8.99 20.11
C TYR A 146 -2.60 7.67 20.78
N GLU A 147 -2.05 7.70 22.00
CA GLU A 147 -1.74 6.49 22.76
C GLU A 147 -3.00 5.65 23.02
N THR A 148 -4.10 6.29 23.43
CA THR A 148 -5.39 5.61 23.65
C THR A 148 -5.90 4.96 22.37
N PHE A 149 -5.85 5.70 21.26
CA PHE A 149 -6.25 5.20 19.95
C PHE A 149 -5.40 4.00 19.51
N MET A 150 -4.08 4.10 19.63
CA MET A 150 -3.16 3.02 19.25
C MET A 150 -3.30 1.79 20.15
N GLU A 151 -3.61 1.97 21.43
CA GLU A 151 -3.95 0.86 22.31
C GLU A 151 -5.22 0.12 21.89
N GLU A 152 -6.28 0.85 21.53
CA GLU A 152 -7.52 0.25 21.05
C GLU A 152 -7.31 -0.48 19.72
N TRP A 153 -6.58 0.15 18.80
CA TRP A 153 -6.19 -0.47 17.55
C TRP A 153 -5.40 -1.76 17.80
N ALA A 154 -4.39 -1.73 18.67
CA ALA A 154 -3.59 -2.90 19.02
C ALA A 154 -4.45 -4.03 19.59
N ARG A 155 -5.44 -3.72 20.44
CA ARG A 155 -6.37 -4.73 20.97
C ARG A 155 -7.16 -5.41 19.86
N LYS A 156 -7.71 -4.63 18.92
CA LYS A 156 -8.50 -5.15 17.79
C LYS A 156 -7.63 -5.97 16.83
N TRP A 157 -6.47 -5.44 16.46
CA TRP A 157 -5.55 -6.09 15.53
C TRP A 157 -5.07 -7.46 16.01
N LEU A 158 -4.83 -7.63 17.32
CA LEU A 158 -4.41 -8.90 17.91
C LEU A 158 -5.44 -10.04 17.74
N ASP A 159 -6.70 -9.70 17.52
CA ASP A 159 -7.82 -10.63 17.36
C ASP A 159 -8.38 -10.65 15.92
N GLU A 160 -7.91 -9.75 15.05
CA GLU A 160 -8.35 -9.64 13.65
C GLU A 160 -7.78 -10.78 12.79
N LYS A 161 -8.57 -11.27 11.83
CA LYS A 161 -8.15 -12.34 10.90
C LYS A 161 -7.33 -11.73 9.77
N ILE A 162 -6.04 -12.04 9.71
CA ILE A 162 -5.11 -11.39 8.77
C ILE A 162 -4.80 -12.34 7.60
N PRO A 163 -5.04 -11.95 6.33
CA PRO A 163 -4.71 -12.77 5.17
C PRO A 163 -3.25 -13.24 5.12
N ALA A 164 -2.30 -12.36 5.47
CA ALA A 164 -0.87 -12.68 5.56
C ALA A 164 -0.53 -13.78 6.59
N LEU A 165 -1.43 -14.01 7.55
CA LEU A 165 -1.34 -15.07 8.55
C LEU A 165 -2.26 -16.26 8.21
N ASN A 166 -2.51 -16.51 6.92
CA ASN A 166 -3.42 -17.56 6.44
C ASN A 166 -4.84 -17.43 7.01
N GLY A 167 -5.31 -16.19 7.23
CA GLY A 167 -6.61 -15.92 7.81
C GLY A 167 -6.69 -16.18 9.32
N GLN A 168 -5.57 -16.39 10.01
CA GLN A 168 -5.51 -16.45 11.47
C GLN A 168 -5.34 -15.05 12.07
N SER A 169 -5.69 -14.88 13.35
CA SER A 169 -5.27 -13.70 14.10
C SER A 169 -3.84 -13.82 14.61
N PRO A 170 -3.16 -12.71 14.93
CA PRO A 170 -1.84 -12.76 15.54
C PRO A 170 -1.79 -13.69 16.76
N ARG A 171 -2.79 -13.62 17.65
CA ARG A 171 -2.88 -14.50 18.83
C ARG A 171 -3.08 -15.98 18.51
N GLU A 172 -3.71 -16.29 17.39
CA GLU A 172 -3.86 -17.68 16.93
C GLU A 172 -2.60 -18.18 16.24
N ALA A 173 -2.02 -17.36 15.36
CA ALA A 173 -0.85 -17.70 14.55
C ALA A 173 0.37 -18.01 15.42
N VAL A 174 0.61 -17.24 16.50
CA VAL A 174 1.77 -17.47 17.39
C VAL A 174 1.77 -18.81 18.12
N LYS A 175 0.67 -19.57 18.09
CA LYS A 175 0.58 -20.91 18.70
C LYS A 175 1.32 -21.98 17.89
N SER A 176 1.63 -21.73 16.63
CA SER A 176 2.42 -22.64 15.78
C SER A 176 3.79 -22.05 15.48
N PRO A 177 4.85 -22.87 15.29
CA PRO A 177 6.17 -22.38 14.89
C PRO A 177 6.13 -21.56 13.59
N GLU A 178 5.40 -22.02 12.58
CA GLU A 178 5.28 -21.34 11.29
C GLU A 178 4.54 -20.00 11.41
N GLY A 179 3.40 -19.99 12.12
CA GLY A 179 2.64 -18.75 12.34
C GLY A 179 3.42 -17.75 13.19
N LYS A 180 4.21 -18.24 14.16
CA LYS A 180 5.10 -17.40 14.98
C LYS A 180 6.16 -16.67 14.14
N GLU A 181 6.77 -17.33 13.16
CA GLU A 181 7.71 -16.67 12.25
C GLU A 181 7.01 -15.61 11.37
N LYS A 182 5.85 -15.94 10.78
CA LYS A 182 5.06 -14.97 10.00
C LYS A 182 4.66 -13.73 10.80
N VAL A 183 4.27 -13.92 12.06
CA VAL A 183 3.95 -12.79 12.96
C VAL A 183 5.21 -11.97 13.28
N ARG A 184 6.38 -12.60 13.45
CA ARG A 184 7.64 -11.86 13.68
C ARG A 184 8.05 -11.02 12.49
N GLU A 185 7.88 -11.54 11.27
CA GLU A 185 8.13 -10.80 10.03
C GLU A 185 7.20 -9.59 9.93
N LEU A 186 5.90 -9.79 10.18
CA LEU A 186 4.91 -8.71 10.16
C LEU A 186 5.20 -7.61 11.20
N LEU A 187 5.59 -8.00 12.42
CA LEU A 187 5.97 -7.05 13.46
C LEU A 187 7.27 -6.30 13.10
N LYS A 188 8.21 -6.95 12.42
CA LYS A 188 9.43 -6.30 11.92
C LYS A 188 9.12 -5.23 10.88
N GLU A 189 8.14 -5.46 10.01
CA GLU A 189 7.68 -4.44 9.06
C GLU A 189 7.09 -3.23 9.78
N PHE A 190 6.27 -3.46 10.82
CA PHE A 190 5.70 -2.37 11.62
C PHE A 190 6.79 -1.59 12.34
N GLU A 191 7.76 -2.27 12.95
CA GLU A 191 8.92 -1.65 13.59
C GLU A 191 9.72 -0.78 12.62
N ASN A 192 9.96 -1.28 11.41
CA ASN A 192 10.66 -0.54 10.37
C ASN A 192 9.86 0.70 9.91
N GLN A 193 8.53 0.62 9.88
CA GLN A 193 7.68 1.77 9.54
C GLN A 193 7.70 2.83 10.65
N GLU A 194 7.48 2.43 11.90
CA GLU A 194 7.47 3.35 13.04
C GLU A 194 8.85 4.00 13.26
N GLU A 195 9.94 3.28 12.96
CA GLU A 195 11.27 3.86 13.09
C GLU A 195 11.65 4.81 11.93
N ARG A 196 10.99 4.69 10.77
CA ARG A 196 11.05 5.74 9.74
C ARG A 196 10.30 6.98 10.22
N LYS A 197 9.05 6.83 10.69
CA LYS A 197 8.26 7.93 11.26
C LYS A 197 9.04 8.69 12.32
N LYS A 198 9.67 7.97 13.26
CA LYS A 198 10.50 8.56 14.30
C LYS A 198 11.66 9.38 13.75
N LYS A 199 12.37 8.89 12.73
CA LYS A 199 13.47 9.62 12.08
C LYS A 199 12.98 10.87 11.34
N ASP A 200 11.78 10.79 10.79
CA ASP A 200 11.14 11.86 10.02
C ASP A 200 10.42 12.88 10.93
N GLY A 201 10.52 12.72 12.26
CA GLY A 201 9.86 13.59 13.25
C GLY A 201 8.34 13.44 13.29
N GLU A 202 7.80 12.39 12.68
CA GLU A 202 6.39 12.06 12.71
C GLU A 202 5.99 11.37 14.03
N PRO A 203 4.70 11.41 14.38
CA PRO A 203 4.13 10.55 15.42
C PRO A 203 4.49 9.09 15.24
N TYR A 204 5.07 8.48 16.26
CA TYR A 204 5.44 7.07 16.25
C TYR A 204 4.89 6.35 17.48
N TRP A 205 4.75 5.03 17.38
CA TRP A 205 4.26 4.17 18.44
C TRP A 205 5.22 3.00 18.71
N ASP A 206 5.34 2.61 19.99
CA ASP A 206 6.18 1.49 20.39
C ASP A 206 5.55 0.13 20.03
N VAL A 207 5.96 -0.41 18.89
CA VAL A 207 5.54 -1.74 18.40
C VAL A 207 5.96 -2.87 19.36
N GLN A 208 6.93 -2.66 20.25
CA GLN A 208 7.32 -3.68 21.26
C GLN A 208 6.15 -4.04 22.19
N ILE A 209 5.11 -3.20 22.30
CA ILE A 209 3.86 -3.54 22.99
C ILE A 209 3.21 -4.79 22.40
N LEU A 210 3.20 -4.95 21.07
CA LEU A 210 2.59 -6.11 20.41
C LEU A 210 3.38 -7.38 20.70
N ARG A 211 4.71 -7.32 20.63
CA ARG A 211 5.58 -8.46 20.99
C ARG A 211 5.32 -8.94 22.41
N ARG A 212 5.26 -8.02 23.37
CA ARG A 212 4.93 -8.32 24.77
C ARG A 212 3.55 -8.97 24.90
N LYS A 213 2.52 -8.43 24.25
CA LYS A 213 1.15 -8.99 24.28
C LYS A 213 1.05 -10.37 23.62
N LEU A 214 1.99 -10.72 22.74
CA LEU A 214 2.04 -12.00 22.03
C LEU A 214 3.07 -12.99 22.61
N ASN A 215 3.82 -12.60 23.64
CA ASN A 215 4.94 -13.37 24.22
C ASN A 215 5.99 -13.79 23.18
N LEU A 216 6.42 -12.83 22.34
CA LEU A 216 7.38 -13.04 21.25
C LEU A 216 8.79 -12.56 21.56
#